data_AF-A0A9R0TMX2-F1
#
_entry.id   AF-A0A9R0TMX2-F1
#
_cell.length_a   1.000
_cell.length_b   1.000
_cell.length_c   1.000
_cell.angle_alpha   90.00
_cell.angle_beta   90.00
_cell.angle_gamma   90.00
#
_symmetry.space_group_name_H-M   'P 1'
#
loop_
_entity.id
_entity.type
_entity.pdbx_description
1 polymer ?
#
loop_
_entity_poly.entity_id
_entity_poly.type
_entity_poly.pdbx_seq_one_letter_code
_entity_poly.pdbx_strand_id
1 'polypeptide(L)'
;MQNLTVCAMNELHLYEDSEKAILSTSSANGMAVLRVVQALSSLVTSLQERKDPELLAEKDHSDSLSQISDINTALDALWLELSHCISKIESSSEYTSNLSPTSANATRVSTGVAPPLPAGTQNILPYIESFFVTCEKLRPGQPDAVQEPSTSDMEDASTSSSGQKSSASHTSLDEKHTAFVKFSEKHRRLLNAFIRQNSGLLEKSFSLMLKVPRLIDFDNKRAYFRSKIKHQHDHHHSPVRISVRRAYILEDSYNQLRMRSPQDLKGRLTVHFQGEEGIDAGGLTREWYQLLSRVIFDKGALLFTTVGNDLTFQPNPNSVYQTEHLSYLIFSP
;
A
#
# COMPACT_ATOMS: atom_id res chain seq x y z
N MET A 1 30.21 -12.05 -6.03
CA MET A 1 28.85 -11.76 -6.55
C MET A 1 28.60 -12.48 -7.88
N GLN A 2 29.42 -12.27 -8.91
CA GLN A 2 29.24 -12.91 -10.24
C GLN A 2 28.94 -14.42 -10.21
N ASN A 3 29.70 -15.23 -9.46
CA ASN A 3 29.42 -16.66 -9.32
C ASN A 3 28.04 -16.95 -8.72
N LEU A 4 27.61 -16.14 -7.75
CA LEU A 4 26.29 -16.26 -7.13
C LEU A 4 25.19 -15.87 -8.11
N THR A 5 25.39 -14.84 -8.94
CA THR A 5 24.45 -14.46 -10.01
C THR A 5 24.25 -15.61 -10.99
N VAL A 6 25.33 -16.26 -11.43
CA VAL A 6 25.27 -17.39 -12.37
C VAL A 6 24.51 -18.56 -11.75
N CYS A 7 24.82 -18.93 -10.50
CA CYS A 7 24.08 -19.96 -9.79
C CYS A 7 22.60 -19.60 -9.63
N ALA A 8 22.29 -18.34 -9.32
CA ALA A 8 20.94 -17.82 -9.18
C ALA A 8 20.15 -17.85 -10.50
N MET A 9 20.76 -17.50 -11.63
CA MET A 9 20.14 -17.58 -12.95
C MET A 9 19.81 -19.03 -13.31
N ASN A 10 20.75 -19.96 -13.09
CA ASN A 10 20.51 -21.39 -13.31
C ASN A 10 19.36 -21.91 -12.45
N GLU A 11 19.24 -21.43 -11.21
CA GLU A 11 18.14 -21.75 -10.31
C GLU A 11 16.79 -21.18 -10.80
N LEU A 12 16.77 -19.93 -11.30
CA LEU A 12 15.56 -19.33 -11.90
C LEU A 12 15.09 -20.08 -13.15
N HIS A 13 16.01 -20.52 -14.01
CA HIS A 13 15.67 -21.37 -15.16
C HIS A 13 15.08 -22.72 -14.74
N LEU A 14 15.52 -23.28 -13.61
CA LEU A 14 14.93 -24.50 -13.06
C LEU A 14 13.47 -24.28 -12.64
N TYR A 15 13.14 -23.08 -12.17
CA TYR A 15 11.77 -22.72 -11.76
C TYR A 15 10.84 -22.41 -12.94
N GLU A 16 11.36 -22.21 -14.15
CA GLU A 16 10.53 -22.13 -15.36
C GLU A 16 9.81 -23.45 -15.67
N ASP A 17 10.44 -24.58 -15.33
CA ASP A 17 9.88 -25.92 -15.50
C ASP A 17 8.97 -26.27 -14.29
N SER A 18 7.66 -26.10 -14.46
CA SER A 18 6.63 -26.34 -13.42
C SER A 18 6.80 -27.67 -12.63
N GLU A 19 7.18 -28.76 -13.29
CA GLU A 19 7.43 -30.06 -12.63
C GLU A 19 8.66 -30.07 -11.71
N LYS A 20 9.72 -29.33 -12.06
CA LYS A 20 10.96 -29.25 -11.27
C LYS A 20 10.84 -28.24 -10.13
N ALA A 21 10.03 -27.20 -10.31
CA ALA A 21 9.78 -26.17 -9.29
C ALA A 21 9.11 -26.73 -8.02
N ILE A 22 8.30 -27.80 -8.16
CA ILE A 22 7.62 -28.48 -7.05
C ILE A 22 8.59 -29.31 -6.19
N LEU A 23 9.67 -29.81 -6.79
CA LEU A 23 10.64 -30.72 -6.13
C LEU A 23 11.76 -29.98 -5.39
N SER A 24 12.00 -28.72 -5.70
CA SER A 24 13.04 -27.91 -5.06
C SER A 24 12.56 -27.36 -3.72
N THR A 25 13.06 -27.95 -2.64
CA THR A 25 12.83 -27.47 -1.28
C THR A 25 13.76 -26.30 -0.97
N SER A 26 13.23 -25.07 -0.98
CA SER A 26 13.90 -23.81 -0.59
C SER A 26 14.97 -23.27 -1.53
N SER A 27 14.81 -22.00 -1.94
CA SER A 27 15.76 -21.27 -2.78
C SER A 27 17.02 -20.83 -2.03
N ALA A 28 18.04 -21.69 -1.99
CA ALA A 28 19.29 -21.40 -1.30
C ALA A 28 20.04 -20.19 -1.90
N ASN A 29 20.09 -20.06 -3.25
CA ASN A 29 20.79 -18.92 -3.85
C ASN A 29 19.96 -17.64 -3.75
N GLY A 30 18.63 -17.70 -3.90
CA GLY A 30 17.78 -16.52 -3.68
C GLY A 30 17.92 -15.96 -2.27
N MET A 31 17.97 -16.80 -1.24
CA MET A 31 18.24 -16.37 0.13
C MET A 31 19.66 -15.81 0.31
N ALA A 32 20.65 -16.35 -0.39
CA ALA A 32 22.02 -15.80 -0.38
C ALA A 32 22.09 -14.43 -1.05
N VAL A 33 21.43 -14.25 -2.21
CA VAL A 33 21.32 -12.96 -2.89
C VAL A 33 20.65 -11.92 -1.99
N LEU A 34 19.53 -12.28 -1.36
CA LEU A 34 18.81 -11.39 -0.44
C LEU A 34 19.69 -10.91 0.71
N ARG A 35 20.43 -11.82 1.36
CA ARG A 35 21.37 -11.47 2.44
C ARG A 35 22.47 -10.54 1.96
N VAL A 36 23.03 -10.79 0.78
CA VAL A 36 24.06 -9.93 0.18
C VAL A 36 23.50 -8.53 -0.11
N VAL A 37 22.34 -8.43 -0.75
CA VAL A 37 21.70 -7.16 -1.07
C VAL A 37 21.31 -6.37 0.20
N GLN A 38 20.82 -7.05 1.24
CA GLN A 38 20.54 -6.43 2.54
C GLN A 38 21.82 -5.92 3.21
N ALA A 39 22.91 -6.69 3.19
CA ALA A 39 24.19 -6.25 3.74
C ALA A 39 24.75 -5.02 3.00
N LEU A 40 24.63 -5.01 1.66
CA LEU A 40 25.00 -3.85 0.84
C LEU A 40 24.13 -2.63 1.14
N SER A 41 22.83 -2.83 1.33
CA SER A 41 21.91 -1.76 1.75
C SER A 41 22.34 -1.15 3.08
N SER A 42 22.67 -1.97 4.09
CA SER A 42 23.17 -1.47 5.38
C SER A 42 24.50 -0.74 5.25
N LEU A 43 25.40 -1.22 4.38
CA LEU A 43 26.67 -0.56 4.09
C LEU A 43 26.45 0.82 3.46
N VAL A 44 25.56 0.94 2.47
CA VAL A 44 25.20 2.22 1.83
C VAL A 44 24.66 3.21 2.86
N THR A 45 23.76 2.78 3.75
CA THR A 45 23.25 3.63 4.83
C THR A 45 24.37 4.11 5.75
N SER A 46 25.28 3.21 6.17
CA SER A 46 26.41 3.57 7.03
C SER A 46 27.39 4.54 6.37
N LEU A 47 27.63 4.39 5.06
CA LEU A 47 28.45 5.32 4.29
C LEU A 47 27.79 6.71 4.20
N GLN A 48 26.47 6.76 3.98
CA GLN A 48 25.72 8.02 3.88
C GLN A 48 25.70 8.82 5.21
N GLU A 49 25.74 8.14 6.35
CA GLU A 49 25.75 8.75 7.70
C GLU A 49 27.12 9.33 8.09
N ARG A 50 28.23 8.79 7.56
CA ARG A 50 29.59 9.32 7.80
C ARG A 50 29.85 10.56 6.94
N LYS A 51 29.26 11.68 7.34
CA LYS A 51 29.45 13.00 6.70
C LYS A 51 30.44 13.91 7.46
N ASP A 52 31.48 13.35 8.06
CA ASP A 52 32.57 14.15 8.64
C ASP A 52 33.68 14.36 7.59
N PRO A 53 34.11 15.62 7.34
CA PRO A 53 35.03 15.94 6.24
C PRO A 53 36.49 15.75 6.67
N GLU A 54 37.03 14.55 6.51
CA GLU A 54 38.49 14.33 6.44
C GLU A 54 38.89 13.88 5.02
N LEU A 55 39.77 14.66 4.39
CA LEU A 55 40.17 14.56 2.97
C LEU A 55 40.79 13.21 2.55
N LEU A 56 41.26 12.38 3.50
CA LEU A 56 41.77 11.04 3.21
C LEU A 56 40.65 9.99 3.11
N ALA A 57 39.49 10.24 3.72
CA ALA A 57 38.34 9.34 3.68
C ALA A 57 37.57 9.44 2.35
N GLU A 58 37.66 10.56 1.61
CA GLU A 58 36.88 10.78 0.38
C GLU A 58 37.23 9.79 -0.75
N LYS A 59 38.51 9.40 -0.87
CA LYS A 59 38.95 8.45 -1.91
C LYS A 59 38.44 7.04 -1.64
N ASP A 60 38.59 6.56 -0.41
CA ASP A 60 38.09 5.24 0.02
C ASP A 60 36.55 5.18 -0.05
N HIS A 61 35.88 6.30 0.20
CA HIS A 61 34.42 6.42 0.07
C HIS A 61 33.97 6.33 -1.39
N SER A 62 34.65 7.03 -2.30
CA SER A 62 34.41 6.98 -3.73
C SER A 62 34.65 5.58 -4.30
N ASP A 63 35.71 4.90 -3.86
CA ASP A 63 36.05 3.54 -4.28
C ASP A 63 35.03 2.51 -3.74
N SER A 64 34.49 2.72 -2.54
CA SER A 64 33.42 1.88 -1.99
C SER A 64 32.11 2.03 -2.77
N LEU A 65 31.75 3.26 -3.16
CA LEU A 65 30.56 3.55 -3.95
C LEU A 65 30.66 3.01 -5.38
N SER A 66 31.86 3.05 -5.99
CA SER A 66 32.07 2.46 -7.31
C SER A 66 31.89 0.94 -7.29
N GLN A 67 32.43 0.25 -6.28
CA GLN A 67 32.22 -1.20 -6.10
C GLN A 67 30.74 -1.56 -5.91
N ILE A 68 29.98 -0.74 -5.17
CA ILE A 68 28.53 -0.94 -5.00
C ILE A 68 27.79 -0.74 -6.33
N SER A 69 28.22 0.22 -7.15
CA SER A 69 27.68 0.42 -8.50
C SER A 69 27.96 -0.80 -9.38
N ASP A 70 29.18 -1.33 -9.37
CA ASP A 70 29.56 -2.51 -10.16
C ASP A 70 28.75 -3.75 -9.75
N ILE A 71 28.51 -3.92 -8.45
CA ILE A 71 27.66 -5.00 -7.95
C ILE A 71 26.21 -4.82 -8.41
N ASN A 72 25.66 -3.60 -8.39
CA ASN A 72 24.31 -3.33 -8.88
C ASN A 72 24.19 -3.69 -10.37
N THR A 73 25.14 -3.26 -11.19
CA THR A 73 25.17 -3.60 -12.63
C THR A 73 25.25 -5.11 -12.85
N ALA A 74 26.00 -5.82 -12.02
CA ALA A 74 26.10 -7.28 -12.10
C ALA A 74 24.79 -8.02 -11.73
N LEU A 75 23.81 -7.33 -11.12
CA LEU A 75 22.50 -7.87 -10.79
C LEU A 75 21.45 -7.61 -11.89
N ASP A 76 21.69 -6.71 -12.84
CA ASP A 76 20.69 -6.34 -13.86
C ASP A 76 20.25 -7.54 -14.72
N ALA A 77 21.20 -8.36 -15.13
CA ALA A 77 20.90 -9.58 -15.86
C ALA A 77 20.06 -10.57 -15.03
N LEU A 78 20.25 -10.62 -13.71
CA LEU A 78 19.45 -11.46 -12.82
C LEU A 78 18.01 -10.96 -12.73
N TRP A 79 17.79 -9.64 -12.74
CA TRP A 79 16.46 -9.04 -12.70
C TRP A 79 15.68 -9.26 -14.00
N LEU A 80 16.38 -9.24 -15.14
CA LEU A 80 15.79 -9.64 -16.42
C LEU A 80 15.36 -11.10 -16.40
N GLU A 81 16.20 -12.00 -15.88
CA GLU A 81 15.89 -13.42 -15.78
C GLU A 81 14.75 -13.69 -14.80
N LEU A 82 14.73 -13.02 -13.64
CA LEU A 82 13.62 -13.08 -12.70
C LEU A 82 12.31 -12.65 -13.37
N SER A 83 12.35 -11.58 -14.16
CA SER A 83 11.18 -11.09 -14.91
C SER A 83 10.72 -12.10 -15.96
N HIS A 84 11.65 -12.80 -16.62
CA HIS A 84 11.32 -13.86 -17.57
C HIS A 84 10.68 -15.06 -16.86
N CYS A 85 11.30 -15.55 -15.79
CA CYS A 85 10.80 -16.64 -14.94
C CYS A 85 9.37 -16.37 -14.44
N ILE A 86 9.09 -15.18 -13.90
CA ILE A 86 7.74 -14.80 -13.46
C ILE A 86 6.75 -14.81 -14.63
N SER A 87 7.14 -14.31 -15.80
CA SER A 87 6.26 -14.30 -16.98
C SER A 87 5.88 -15.73 -17.41
N LYS A 88 6.81 -16.68 -17.29
CA LYS A 88 6.55 -18.10 -17.57
C LYS A 88 5.60 -18.71 -16.55
N ILE A 89 5.80 -18.44 -15.26
CA ILE A 89 4.92 -18.88 -14.18
C ILE A 89 3.49 -18.36 -14.41
N GLU A 90 3.34 -17.06 -14.71
CA GLU A 90 2.03 -16.43 -14.91
C GLU A 90 1.30 -16.89 -16.20
N SER A 91 2.05 -17.35 -17.21
CA SER A 91 1.49 -17.90 -18.46
C SER A 91 1.13 -19.38 -18.37
N SER A 92 1.57 -20.09 -17.31
CA SER A 92 1.16 -21.48 -17.09
C SER A 92 -0.35 -21.59 -16.81
N SER A 93 -1.00 -22.58 -17.42
CA SER A 93 -2.46 -22.75 -17.36
C SER A 93 -2.99 -22.95 -15.93
N GLU A 94 -2.17 -23.46 -15.01
CA GLU A 94 -2.55 -23.70 -13.61
C GLU A 94 -2.61 -22.41 -12.77
N TYR A 95 -1.80 -21.40 -13.12
CA TYR A 95 -1.83 -20.11 -12.44
C TYR A 95 -3.10 -19.32 -12.81
N THR A 96 -3.57 -19.42 -14.05
CA THR A 96 -4.77 -18.71 -14.52
C THR A 96 -6.08 -19.27 -13.94
N SER A 97 -6.15 -20.58 -13.68
CA SER A 97 -7.31 -21.22 -13.07
C SER A 97 -7.49 -20.89 -11.59
N ASN A 98 -6.39 -20.76 -10.83
CA ASN A 98 -6.43 -20.58 -9.37
C ASN A 98 -6.79 -19.14 -8.93
N LEU A 99 -6.70 -18.17 -9.84
CA LEU A 99 -6.89 -16.75 -9.55
C LEU A 99 -8.16 -16.15 -10.16
N SER A 100 -8.93 -16.93 -10.92
CA SER A 100 -10.19 -16.48 -11.50
C SER A 100 -11.21 -16.22 -10.38
N PRO A 101 -11.66 -14.97 -10.16
CA PRO A 101 -12.82 -14.74 -9.32
C PRO A 101 -14.02 -15.21 -10.13
N THR A 102 -14.60 -16.36 -9.80
CA THR A 102 -15.85 -16.80 -10.40
C THR A 102 -16.86 -15.66 -10.36
N SER A 103 -17.35 -15.29 -11.54
CA SER A 103 -18.39 -14.27 -11.73
C SER A 103 -19.60 -14.56 -10.83
N ALA A 104 -20.30 -13.48 -10.51
CA ALA A 104 -21.37 -13.33 -9.54
C ALA A 104 -22.40 -14.48 -9.48
N ASN A 105 -22.96 -14.66 -8.28
CA ASN A 105 -24.06 -15.54 -7.89
C ASN A 105 -23.69 -16.95 -7.41
N ALA A 106 -23.10 -17.05 -6.22
CA ALA A 106 -23.46 -18.10 -5.29
C ALA A 106 -23.18 -17.66 -3.85
N THR A 107 -24.23 -17.59 -3.05
CA THR A 107 -24.18 -17.44 -1.59
C THR A 107 -23.42 -18.63 -1.02
N ARG A 108 -22.11 -18.49 -0.81
CA ARG A 108 -21.31 -19.47 -0.05
C ARG A 108 -20.62 -18.75 1.09
N VAL A 109 -20.98 -19.15 2.29
CA VAL A 109 -20.19 -18.95 3.50
C VAL A 109 -18.85 -19.65 3.23
N SER A 110 -17.84 -18.91 2.81
CA SER A 110 -16.49 -19.42 2.60
C SER A 110 -15.61 -18.82 3.69
N THR A 111 -15.04 -19.70 4.52
CA THR A 111 -13.85 -19.39 5.32
C THR A 111 -12.85 -18.64 4.45
N GLY A 112 -12.55 -17.40 4.82
CA GLY A 112 -11.84 -16.41 4.00
C GLY A 112 -10.34 -16.65 3.83
N VAL A 113 -9.96 -17.85 3.39
CA VAL A 113 -8.57 -18.18 3.08
C VAL A 113 -8.32 -17.92 1.60
N ALA A 114 -7.35 -17.06 1.30
CA ALA A 114 -6.95 -16.76 -0.07
C ALA A 114 -6.51 -18.03 -0.82
N PRO A 115 -6.68 -18.12 -2.15
CA PRO A 115 -6.18 -19.25 -2.92
C PRO A 115 -4.67 -19.43 -2.65
N PRO A 116 -4.20 -20.69 -2.50
CA PRO A 116 -2.78 -20.95 -2.38
C PRO A 116 -2.07 -20.52 -3.66
N LEU A 117 -0.83 -20.06 -3.51
CA LEU A 117 0.01 -19.68 -4.63
C LEU A 117 0.49 -20.99 -5.29
N PRO A 118 0.72 -21.03 -6.61
CA PRO A 118 1.27 -22.23 -7.22
C PRO A 118 2.61 -22.63 -6.62
N ALA A 119 2.84 -23.93 -6.60
CA ALA A 119 4.07 -24.51 -6.07
C ALA A 119 5.29 -23.91 -6.81
N GLY A 120 6.38 -23.69 -6.06
CA GLY A 120 7.60 -23.06 -6.59
C GLY A 120 7.59 -21.53 -6.59
N THR A 121 6.44 -20.85 -6.52
CA THR A 121 6.43 -19.37 -6.43
C THR A 121 7.11 -18.86 -5.15
N GLN A 122 7.01 -19.58 -4.04
CA GLN A 122 7.71 -19.24 -2.80
C GLN A 122 9.24 -19.25 -2.96
N ASN A 123 9.77 -20.02 -3.91
CA ASN A 123 11.21 -20.06 -4.19
C ASN A 123 11.70 -18.80 -4.90
N ILE A 124 10.84 -18.09 -5.64
CA ILE A 124 11.21 -16.84 -6.32
C ILE A 124 11.05 -15.60 -5.43
N LEU A 125 10.33 -15.70 -4.30
CA LEU A 125 10.10 -14.57 -3.40
C LEU A 125 11.40 -13.89 -2.93
N PRO A 126 12.45 -14.60 -2.47
CA PRO A 126 13.70 -13.94 -2.05
C PRO A 126 14.36 -13.11 -3.16
N TYR A 127 14.21 -13.48 -4.43
CA TYR A 127 14.72 -12.69 -5.56
C TYR A 127 13.90 -11.43 -5.79
N ILE A 128 12.57 -11.52 -5.67
CA ILE A 128 11.68 -10.34 -5.76
C ILE A 128 12.00 -9.37 -4.63
N GLU A 129 12.14 -9.87 -3.40
CA GLU A 129 12.54 -9.04 -2.26
C GLU A 129 13.90 -8.38 -2.49
N SER A 130 14.86 -9.13 -3.06
CA SER A 130 16.18 -8.60 -3.40
C SER A 130 16.08 -7.47 -4.42
N PHE A 131 15.31 -7.66 -5.50
CA PHE A 131 15.08 -6.64 -6.52
C PHE A 131 14.48 -5.36 -5.90
N PHE A 132 13.49 -5.49 -5.02
CA PHE A 132 12.84 -4.35 -4.39
C PHE A 132 13.79 -3.59 -3.45
N VAL A 133 14.60 -4.30 -2.68
CA VAL A 133 15.65 -3.68 -1.84
C VAL A 133 16.68 -2.97 -2.71
N THR A 134 17.06 -3.53 -3.87
CA THR A 134 17.95 -2.84 -4.83
C THR A 134 17.33 -1.55 -5.37
N CYS A 135 16.03 -1.56 -5.70
CA CYS A 135 15.31 -0.37 -6.18
C CYS A 135 15.07 0.68 -5.08
N GLU A 136 14.94 0.28 -3.83
CA GLU A 136 14.64 1.17 -2.70
C GLU A 136 15.88 1.66 -1.95
N LYS A 137 16.77 0.76 -1.53
CA LYS A 137 17.77 1.03 -0.49
C LYS A 137 19.21 1.14 -1.00
N LEU A 138 19.51 0.67 -2.21
CA LEU A 138 20.81 0.91 -2.87
C LEU A 138 20.82 2.25 -3.63
N ARG A 139 20.22 3.27 -3.01
CA ARG A 139 20.13 4.66 -3.48
C ARG A 139 21.18 5.50 -2.75
N PRO A 140 22.18 6.06 -3.44
CA PRO A 140 22.94 7.17 -2.89
C PRO A 140 22.04 8.42 -2.89
N GLY A 141 21.71 8.99 -1.71
CA GLY A 141 21.25 10.38 -1.65
C GLY A 141 19.82 10.73 -1.22
N GLN A 142 19.06 9.90 -0.50
CA GLN A 142 17.85 10.38 0.21
C GLN A 142 17.90 10.06 1.71
N PRO A 143 17.74 11.05 2.61
CA PRO A 143 17.27 10.80 3.95
C PRO A 143 15.81 10.31 3.90
N ASP A 144 15.46 9.32 4.72
CA ASP A 144 14.09 8.82 4.90
C ASP A 144 13.18 9.95 5.43
N ALA A 145 12.64 10.77 4.53
CA ALA A 145 11.50 11.61 4.83
C ALA A 145 10.24 10.75 4.64
N VAL A 146 9.65 10.33 5.75
CA VAL A 146 8.27 9.85 5.81
C VAL A 146 7.39 11.01 5.36
N GLN A 147 7.09 11.11 4.07
CA GLN A 147 6.02 11.94 3.56
C GLN A 147 4.71 11.14 3.70
N GLU A 148 3.94 11.52 4.72
CA GLU A 148 2.49 11.31 4.78
C GLU A 148 1.86 11.67 3.41
N PRO A 149 0.81 10.95 2.96
CA PRO A 149 0.22 11.17 1.65
C PRO A 149 -0.60 12.47 1.66
N SER A 150 0.03 13.57 1.29
CA SER A 150 -0.64 14.84 0.99
C SER A 150 -1.33 14.73 -0.37
N THR A 151 -2.66 14.68 -0.35
CA THR A 151 -3.50 14.91 -1.53
C THR A 151 -3.53 16.40 -1.87
N SER A 152 -2.96 16.81 -2.99
CA SER A 152 -3.27 18.11 -3.61
C SER A 152 -2.77 18.15 -5.07
N ASP A 153 -3.64 17.81 -6.01
CA ASP A 153 -3.50 18.22 -7.41
C ASP A 153 -4.36 19.48 -7.62
N MET A 154 -3.69 20.62 -7.76
CA MET A 154 -4.19 21.79 -8.49
C MET A 154 -3.02 22.31 -9.31
N GLU A 155 -3.13 22.16 -10.63
CA GLU A 155 -2.23 22.78 -11.61
C GLU A 155 -2.50 24.28 -11.68
N ASP A 156 -1.44 25.09 -11.67
CA ASP A 156 -1.49 26.38 -12.35
C ASP A 156 -0.12 26.77 -12.94
N ALA A 157 -0.20 27.54 -14.03
CA ALA A 157 0.79 27.63 -15.08
C ALA A 157 1.94 28.64 -14.84
N SER A 158 3.07 28.33 -15.49
CA SER A 158 4.11 29.24 -16.01
C SER A 158 4.97 30.06 -15.03
N THR A 159 6.28 29.80 -15.03
CA THR A 159 7.30 30.70 -15.62
C THR A 159 8.72 30.11 -15.53
N SER A 160 9.46 30.24 -16.62
CA SER A 160 10.85 29.83 -16.79
C SER A 160 11.84 30.79 -16.13
N SER A 161 12.84 30.28 -15.43
CA SER A 161 14.18 30.90 -15.41
C SER A 161 15.27 29.88 -15.10
N SER A 162 16.39 30.05 -15.81
CA SER A 162 17.55 29.20 -15.93
C SER A 162 18.43 29.14 -14.67
N GLY A 163 18.95 27.95 -14.37
CA GLY A 163 20.08 27.74 -13.46
C GLY A 163 20.64 26.32 -13.57
N GLN A 164 21.65 26.13 -14.42
CA GLN A 164 22.41 24.87 -14.54
C GLN A 164 23.30 24.66 -13.29
N LYS A 165 23.21 23.46 -12.68
CA LYS A 165 24.35 22.57 -12.31
C LYS A 165 23.91 21.45 -11.34
N SER A 166 23.69 20.24 -11.88
CA SER A 166 23.87 18.91 -11.24
C SER A 166 23.26 17.79 -12.11
N SER A 167 23.75 17.60 -13.33
CA SER A 167 23.07 16.76 -14.34
C SER A 167 23.46 15.26 -14.34
N ALA A 168 24.34 14.78 -13.46
CA ALA A 168 24.81 13.39 -13.49
C ALA A 168 24.15 12.47 -12.43
N SER A 169 23.57 13.02 -11.36
CA SER A 169 22.96 12.24 -10.27
C SER A 169 21.45 12.02 -10.44
N HIS A 170 20.77 12.86 -11.22
CA HIS A 170 19.32 12.80 -11.41
C HIS A 170 18.86 11.76 -12.43
N THR A 171 19.67 11.42 -13.44
CA THR A 171 19.32 10.48 -14.50
C THR A 171 19.24 9.03 -14.01
N SER A 172 20.21 8.58 -13.21
CA SER A 172 20.22 7.23 -12.63
C SER A 172 19.05 6.97 -11.66
N LEU A 173 18.61 8.02 -10.95
CA LEU A 173 17.51 7.97 -9.99
C LEU A 173 16.17 7.67 -10.67
N ASP A 174 15.93 8.32 -11.82
CA ASP A 174 14.72 8.13 -12.62
C ASP A 174 14.71 6.74 -13.30
N GLU A 175 15.88 6.24 -13.73
CA GLU A 175 16.02 4.93 -14.36
C GLU A 175 15.65 3.78 -13.41
N LYS A 176 16.15 3.77 -12.17
CA LYS A 176 15.84 2.69 -11.20
C LYS A 176 14.38 2.72 -10.74
N HIS A 177 13.82 3.92 -10.54
CA HIS A 177 12.41 4.07 -10.23
C HIS A 177 11.53 3.59 -11.40
N THR A 178 11.91 3.94 -12.63
CA THR A 178 11.25 3.47 -13.85
C THR A 178 11.35 1.96 -13.99
N ALA A 179 12.51 1.35 -13.70
CA ALA A 179 12.67 -0.11 -13.73
C ALA A 179 11.76 -0.81 -12.71
N PHE A 180 11.68 -0.27 -11.47
CA PHE A 180 10.76 -0.78 -10.45
C PHE A 180 9.30 -0.73 -10.90
N VAL A 181 8.85 0.42 -11.42
CA VAL A 181 7.46 0.59 -11.87
C VAL A 181 7.16 -0.37 -13.02
N LYS A 182 8.02 -0.45 -14.04
CA LYS A 182 7.84 -1.36 -15.18
C LYS A 182 7.80 -2.83 -14.75
N PHE A 183 8.71 -3.25 -13.88
CA PHE A 183 8.73 -4.61 -13.35
C PHE A 183 7.45 -4.92 -12.57
N SER A 184 7.05 -4.01 -11.68
CA SER A 184 5.89 -4.22 -10.81
C SER A 184 4.56 -4.16 -11.54
N GLU A 185 4.45 -3.34 -12.59
CA GLU A 185 3.29 -3.33 -13.48
C GLU A 185 3.17 -4.65 -14.24
N LYS A 186 4.28 -5.11 -14.81
CA LYS A 186 4.33 -6.37 -15.58
C LYS A 186 3.91 -7.57 -14.73
N HIS A 187 4.38 -7.62 -13.49
CA HIS A 187 4.20 -8.76 -12.57
C HIS A 187 3.16 -8.47 -11.47
N ARG A 188 2.26 -7.52 -11.71
CA ARG A 188 1.28 -7.04 -10.72
C ARG A 188 0.49 -8.17 -10.08
N ARG A 189 0.09 -9.18 -10.87
CA ARG A 189 -0.77 -10.27 -10.42
C ARG A 189 -0.06 -11.10 -9.35
N LEU A 190 1.13 -11.59 -9.64
CA LEU A 190 1.91 -12.38 -8.68
C LEU A 190 2.26 -11.57 -7.42
N LEU A 191 2.69 -10.32 -7.58
CA LEU A 191 3.00 -9.44 -6.46
C LEU A 191 1.80 -9.26 -5.52
N ASN A 192 0.61 -9.03 -6.07
CA ASN A 192 -0.61 -8.90 -5.26
C ASN A 192 -1.07 -10.23 -4.65
N ALA A 193 -0.79 -11.37 -5.29
CA ALA A 193 -1.04 -12.67 -4.70
C ALA A 193 -0.13 -12.93 -3.48
N PHE A 194 1.14 -12.53 -3.52
CA PHE A 194 2.03 -12.57 -2.35
C PHE A 194 1.52 -11.68 -1.21
N ILE A 195 1.16 -10.42 -1.50
CA ILE A 195 0.65 -9.48 -0.49
C ILE A 195 -0.62 -10.04 0.17
N ARG A 196 -1.49 -10.68 -0.61
CA ARG A 196 -2.74 -11.28 -0.12
C ARG A 196 -2.48 -12.40 0.88
N GLN A 197 -1.43 -13.19 0.68
CA GLN A 197 -1.04 -14.26 1.59
C GLN A 197 -0.27 -13.76 2.80
N ASN A 198 0.55 -12.73 2.61
CA ASN A 198 1.36 -12.13 3.65
C ASN A 198 1.35 -10.60 3.53
N SER A 199 0.41 -9.95 4.22
CA SER A 199 0.30 -8.49 4.21
C SER A 199 1.49 -7.79 4.85
N GLY A 200 2.28 -8.50 5.68
CA GLY A 200 3.49 -7.98 6.31
C GLY A 200 4.60 -7.64 5.30
N LEU A 201 4.52 -8.14 4.05
CA LEU A 201 5.44 -7.75 2.98
C LEU A 201 5.40 -6.24 2.71
N LEU A 202 4.21 -5.62 2.76
CA LEU A 202 4.05 -4.19 2.54
C LEU A 202 4.73 -3.32 3.61
N GLU A 203 5.01 -3.87 4.79
CA GLU A 203 5.74 -3.18 5.86
C GLU A 203 7.25 -3.45 5.81
N LYS A 204 7.68 -4.37 4.95
CA LYS A 204 9.06 -4.87 4.86
C LYS A 204 9.59 -4.70 3.44
N SER A 205 9.76 -5.79 2.71
CA SER A 205 10.38 -5.86 1.39
C SER A 205 9.55 -5.20 0.29
N PHE A 206 8.23 -5.10 0.43
CA PHE A 206 7.32 -4.49 -0.55
C PHE A 206 6.89 -3.05 -0.19
N SER A 207 7.54 -2.43 0.79
CA SER A 207 7.34 -1.02 1.19
C SER A 207 7.30 -0.05 0.01
N LEU A 208 8.16 -0.25 -1.00
CA LEU A 208 8.24 0.62 -2.17
C LEU A 208 6.93 0.66 -2.98
N MET A 209 6.11 -0.40 -2.94
CA MET A 209 4.79 -0.40 -3.60
C MET A 209 3.80 0.57 -2.93
N LEU A 210 3.98 0.89 -1.64
CA LEU A 210 3.16 1.91 -0.97
C LEU A 210 3.42 3.32 -1.52
N LYS A 211 4.61 3.57 -2.10
CA LYS A 211 4.93 4.83 -2.79
C LYS A 211 4.27 4.93 -4.17
N VAL A 212 3.74 3.82 -4.70
CA VAL A 212 3.02 3.77 -5.98
C VAL A 212 1.71 2.99 -5.80
N PRO A 213 0.71 3.52 -5.06
CA PRO A 213 -0.48 2.77 -4.62
C PRO A 213 -1.32 2.16 -5.74
N ARG A 214 -1.18 2.69 -6.98
CA ARG A 214 -1.83 2.12 -8.16
C ARG A 214 -1.38 0.71 -8.46
N LEU A 215 -0.22 0.25 -7.96
CA LEU A 215 0.31 -1.13 -8.13
C LEU A 215 -0.34 -2.16 -7.19
N ILE A 216 -1.07 -1.72 -6.16
CA ILE A 216 -1.67 -2.58 -5.16
C ILE A 216 -3.18 -2.72 -5.43
N ASP A 217 -3.68 -3.95 -5.41
CA ASP A 217 -5.10 -4.26 -5.58
C ASP A 217 -5.92 -3.71 -4.42
N PHE A 218 -7.20 -3.40 -4.70
CA PHE A 218 -8.07 -2.73 -3.75
C PHE A 218 -8.23 -3.50 -2.43
N ASP A 219 -8.37 -4.81 -2.49
CA ASP A 219 -8.54 -5.66 -1.31
C ASP A 219 -7.27 -5.77 -0.46
N ASN A 220 -6.09 -5.81 -1.09
CA ASN A 220 -4.80 -5.70 -0.41
C ASN A 220 -4.65 -4.34 0.28
N LYS A 221 -4.99 -3.23 -0.40
CA LYS A 221 -5.03 -1.89 0.22
C LYS A 221 -5.99 -1.84 1.40
N ARG A 222 -7.18 -2.41 1.25
CA ARG A 222 -8.20 -2.49 2.31
C ARG A 222 -7.71 -3.31 3.51
N ALA A 223 -7.06 -4.45 3.27
CA ALA A 223 -6.52 -5.30 4.33
C ALA A 223 -5.38 -4.60 5.07
N TYR A 224 -4.46 -3.98 4.35
CA TYR A 224 -3.36 -3.18 4.90
C TYR A 224 -3.89 -2.03 5.77
N PHE A 225 -4.83 -1.23 5.23
CA PHE A 225 -5.46 -0.13 5.95
C PHE A 225 -6.14 -0.61 7.24
N ARG A 226 -6.94 -1.68 7.17
CA ARG A 226 -7.60 -2.24 8.35
C ARG A 226 -6.60 -2.74 9.40
N SER A 227 -5.48 -3.32 8.99
CA SER A 227 -4.42 -3.76 9.90
C SER A 227 -3.78 -2.57 10.61
N LYS A 228 -3.46 -1.49 9.89
CA LYS A 228 -2.90 -0.25 10.48
C LYS A 228 -3.87 0.40 11.45
N ILE A 229 -5.15 0.51 11.10
CA ILE A 229 -6.18 1.02 12.01
C ILE A 229 -6.29 0.12 13.24
N LYS A 230 -6.31 -1.21 13.09
CA LYS A 230 -6.39 -2.13 14.23
C LYS A 230 -5.22 -1.97 15.20
N HIS A 231 -3.99 -1.89 14.70
CA HIS A 231 -2.81 -1.68 15.54
C HIS A 231 -2.84 -0.35 16.32
N GLN A 232 -3.36 0.72 15.70
CA GLN A 232 -3.60 1.99 16.41
C GLN A 232 -4.74 1.89 17.44
N HIS A 233 -5.65 0.94 17.24
CA HIS A 233 -6.84 0.72 18.07
C HIS A 233 -6.70 -0.40 19.12
N ASP A 234 -5.50 -0.97 19.34
CA ASP A 234 -5.28 -2.01 20.36
C ASP A 234 -5.52 -1.51 21.80
N HIS A 235 -5.75 -0.21 21.99
CA HIS A 235 -6.13 0.37 23.26
C HIS A 235 -7.63 0.12 23.52
N HIS A 236 -7.99 -0.24 24.75
CA HIS A 236 -9.39 -0.43 25.15
C HIS A 236 -10.13 0.92 25.18
N HIS A 237 -10.70 1.31 24.04
CA HIS A 237 -11.53 2.49 23.92
C HIS A 237 -12.90 2.23 24.58
N SER A 238 -13.34 3.16 25.41
CA SER A 238 -14.68 3.12 26.02
C SER A 238 -15.75 3.08 24.92
N PRO A 239 -16.78 2.21 25.02
CA PRO A 239 -17.87 2.18 24.07
C PRO A 239 -18.58 3.54 23.98
N VAL A 240 -18.91 3.97 22.77
CA VAL A 240 -19.70 5.18 22.53
C VAL A 240 -21.17 4.78 22.47
N ARG A 241 -22.01 5.38 23.30
CA ARG A 241 -23.45 5.12 23.31
C ARG A 241 -24.21 6.39 22.98
N ILE A 242 -25.15 6.30 22.06
CA ILE A 242 -26.07 7.40 21.71
C ILE A 242 -27.51 6.93 21.75
N SER A 243 -28.42 7.82 22.14
CA SER A 243 -29.86 7.58 22.18
C SER A 243 -30.55 8.63 21.32
N VAL A 244 -31.15 8.22 20.21
CA VAL A 244 -31.65 9.13 19.17
C VAL A 244 -33.11 8.88 18.85
N ARG A 245 -33.84 9.92 18.48
CA ARG A 245 -35.21 9.82 17.93
C ARG A 245 -35.09 9.75 16.41
N ARG A 246 -35.84 8.84 15.78
CA ARG A 246 -35.82 8.70 14.30
C ARG A 246 -36.13 10.01 13.59
N ALA A 247 -37.09 10.78 14.11
CA ALA A 247 -37.51 12.06 13.55
C ALA A 247 -36.47 13.19 13.67
N TYR A 248 -35.49 13.06 14.57
CA TYR A 248 -34.46 14.07 14.85
C TYR A 248 -33.06 13.44 14.80
N ILE A 249 -32.87 12.45 13.91
CA ILE A 249 -31.66 11.63 13.92
C ILE A 249 -30.39 12.45 13.68
N LEU A 250 -30.46 13.48 12.84
CA LEU A 250 -29.32 14.36 12.56
C LEU A 250 -28.98 15.20 13.80
N GLU A 251 -29.95 15.91 14.35
CA GLU A 251 -29.78 16.81 15.49
C GLU A 251 -29.38 16.05 16.76
N ASP A 252 -30.05 14.93 17.07
CA ASP A 252 -29.76 14.12 18.25
C ASP A 252 -28.35 13.50 18.16
N SER A 253 -27.93 13.05 16.97
CA SER A 253 -26.58 12.51 16.74
C SER A 253 -25.51 13.59 16.84
N TYR A 254 -25.71 14.73 16.18
CA TYR A 254 -24.80 15.87 16.21
C TYR A 254 -24.58 16.36 17.65
N ASN A 255 -25.65 16.59 18.41
CA ASN A 255 -25.55 17.08 19.78
C ASN A 255 -24.81 16.11 20.72
N GLN A 256 -24.95 14.80 20.53
CA GLN A 256 -24.31 13.78 21.37
C GLN A 256 -22.85 13.48 21.00
N LEU A 257 -22.49 13.65 19.73
CA LEU A 257 -21.17 13.29 19.19
C LEU A 257 -20.22 14.48 19.06
N ARG A 258 -20.71 15.70 18.81
CA ARG A 258 -19.86 16.89 18.53
C ARG A 258 -18.89 17.27 19.65
N MET A 259 -19.22 16.95 20.91
CA MET A 259 -18.39 17.28 22.07
C MET A 259 -17.43 16.15 22.47
N ARG A 260 -17.44 15.01 21.74
CA ARG A 260 -16.58 13.86 22.02
C ARG A 260 -15.21 14.10 21.40
N SER A 261 -14.15 13.69 22.10
CA SER A 261 -12.81 13.76 21.53
C SER A 261 -12.65 12.74 20.39
N PRO A 262 -11.73 12.96 19.43
CA PRO A 262 -11.43 11.96 18.40
C PRO A 262 -11.06 10.60 19.00
N GLN A 263 -10.46 10.57 20.20
CA GLN A 263 -10.09 9.35 20.89
C GLN A 263 -11.31 8.62 21.47
N ASP A 264 -12.33 9.34 21.95
CA ASP A 264 -13.57 8.71 22.42
C ASP A 264 -14.34 8.08 21.26
N LEU A 265 -14.39 8.76 20.11
CA LEU A 265 -15.11 8.32 18.91
C LEU A 265 -14.53 7.03 18.28
N LYS A 266 -13.31 6.65 18.64
CA LYS A 266 -12.68 5.38 18.24
C LYS A 266 -13.28 4.15 18.93
N GLY A 267 -14.08 4.35 19.98
CA GLY A 267 -14.80 3.28 20.67
C GLY A 267 -15.90 2.64 19.82
N ARG A 268 -16.33 1.43 20.20
CA ARG A 268 -17.45 0.77 19.53
C ARG A 268 -18.74 1.55 19.73
N LEU A 269 -19.30 2.11 18.65
CA LEU A 269 -20.58 2.82 18.67
C LEU A 269 -21.75 1.85 18.86
N THR A 270 -22.60 2.15 19.83
CA THR A 270 -23.87 1.47 20.12
C THR A 270 -25.00 2.48 20.05
N VAL A 271 -25.98 2.22 19.20
CA VAL A 271 -27.12 3.12 18.99
C VAL A 271 -28.38 2.56 19.64
N HIS A 272 -29.14 3.42 20.30
CA HIS A 272 -30.47 3.13 20.81
C HIS A 272 -31.48 4.11 20.18
N PHE A 273 -32.57 3.57 19.61
CA PHE A 273 -33.70 4.40 19.18
C PHE A 273 -34.69 4.55 20.34
N GLN A 274 -35.04 5.79 20.68
CA GLN A 274 -35.91 6.08 21.82
C GLN A 274 -37.31 5.49 21.61
N GLY A 275 -37.79 4.75 22.61
CA GLY A 275 -39.12 4.13 22.58
C GLY A 275 -39.19 2.83 21.77
N GLU A 276 -38.04 2.28 21.35
CA GLU A 276 -37.97 1.03 20.58
C GLU A 276 -37.20 -0.06 21.33
N GLU A 277 -37.69 -1.29 21.26
CA GLU A 277 -36.98 -2.45 21.79
C GLU A 277 -35.80 -2.80 20.89
N GLY A 278 -34.57 -2.61 21.40
CA GLY A 278 -33.36 -2.93 20.66
C GLY A 278 -32.96 -4.40 20.84
N ILE A 279 -33.14 -5.21 19.80
CA ILE A 279 -32.84 -6.66 19.85
C ILE A 279 -31.38 -6.95 19.43
N ASP A 280 -30.88 -6.28 18.38
CA ASP A 280 -29.51 -6.46 17.87
C ASP A 280 -28.76 -5.13 17.75
N ALA A 281 -27.80 -4.92 18.64
CA ALA A 281 -26.96 -3.72 18.66
C ALA A 281 -26.20 -3.48 17.35
N GLY A 282 -25.81 -4.54 16.61
CA GLY A 282 -25.14 -4.42 15.32
C GLY A 282 -26.06 -3.93 14.22
N GLY A 283 -27.28 -4.49 14.14
CA GLY A 283 -28.33 -4.07 13.24
C GLY A 283 -28.74 -2.60 13.44
N LEU A 284 -28.91 -2.17 14.69
CA LEU A 284 -29.30 -0.79 15.00
C LEU A 284 -28.23 0.24 14.59
N THR A 285 -26.95 -0.04 14.82
CA THR A 285 -25.87 0.85 14.38
C THR A 285 -25.81 0.95 12.85
N ARG A 286 -26.01 -0.17 12.13
CA ARG A 286 -26.07 -0.16 10.66
C ARG A 286 -27.24 0.67 10.15
N GLU A 287 -28.42 0.51 10.75
CA GLU A 287 -29.61 1.29 10.40
C GLU A 287 -29.40 2.79 10.67
N TRP A 288 -28.79 3.13 11.80
CA TRP A 288 -28.48 4.52 12.14
C TRP A 288 -27.60 5.20 11.09
N TYR A 289 -26.52 4.57 10.63
CA TYR A 289 -25.70 5.11 9.54
C TYR A 289 -26.53 5.33 8.27
N GLN A 290 -27.41 4.39 7.91
CA GLN A 290 -28.26 4.52 6.71
C GLN A 290 -29.23 5.70 6.81
N LEU A 291 -29.90 5.86 7.96
CA LEU A 291 -30.84 6.96 8.17
C LEU A 291 -30.13 8.31 8.26
N LEU A 292 -29.01 8.38 9.00
CA LEU A 292 -28.23 9.60 9.14
C LEU A 292 -27.70 10.08 7.79
N SER A 293 -27.10 9.19 6.99
CA SER A 293 -26.62 9.53 5.65
C SER A 293 -27.75 10.05 4.75
N ARG A 294 -28.94 9.45 4.80
CA ARG A 294 -30.09 9.93 4.02
C ARG A 294 -30.49 11.36 4.38
N VAL A 295 -30.51 11.70 5.67
CA VAL A 295 -30.89 13.05 6.13
C VAL A 295 -29.79 14.07 5.80
N ILE A 296 -28.50 13.72 5.96
CA ILE A 296 -27.38 14.62 5.66
C ILE A 296 -27.34 14.99 4.17
N PHE A 297 -27.58 14.02 3.28
CA PHE A 297 -27.59 14.24 1.83
C PHE A 297 -28.96 14.65 1.27
N ASP A 298 -29.96 14.85 2.14
CA ASP A 298 -31.26 15.36 1.71
C ASP A 298 -31.16 16.84 1.31
N LYS A 299 -31.90 17.23 0.26
CA LYS A 299 -31.90 18.62 -0.22
C LYS A 299 -32.41 19.59 0.85
N GLY A 300 -33.30 19.15 1.74
CA GLY A 300 -33.83 19.95 2.84
C GLY A 300 -32.81 20.27 3.94
N ALA A 301 -31.74 19.48 4.09
CA ALA A 301 -30.68 19.75 5.07
C ALA A 301 -29.75 20.89 4.64
N LEU A 302 -29.75 21.25 3.34
CA LEU A 302 -28.91 22.30 2.74
C LEU A 302 -27.39 22.10 2.91
N LEU A 303 -26.93 20.96 3.42
CA LEU A 303 -25.50 20.67 3.65
C LEU A 303 -24.78 20.26 2.37
N PHE A 304 -25.41 19.41 1.56
CA PHE A 304 -24.86 18.89 0.31
C PHE A 304 -25.81 19.14 -0.86
N THR A 305 -25.27 19.20 -2.07
CA THR A 305 -26.04 19.29 -3.32
C THR A 305 -25.56 18.24 -4.30
N THR A 306 -26.44 17.80 -5.20
CA THR A 306 -26.05 16.89 -6.28
C THR A 306 -25.21 17.61 -7.34
N VAL A 307 -24.37 16.84 -8.03
CA VAL A 307 -23.53 17.27 -9.15
C VAL A 307 -23.75 16.33 -10.32
N GLY A 308 -23.79 16.87 -11.54
CA GLY A 308 -23.87 16.07 -12.77
C GLY A 308 -25.15 15.25 -12.88
N ASN A 309 -25.04 13.93 -12.70
CA ASN A 309 -26.09 12.94 -12.95
C ASN A 309 -27.01 12.65 -11.75
N ASP A 310 -27.02 13.52 -10.74
CA ASP A 310 -27.78 13.34 -9.48
C ASP A 310 -27.40 12.11 -8.63
N LEU A 311 -26.30 11.42 -8.96
CA LEU A 311 -25.78 10.29 -8.18
C LEU A 311 -24.56 10.65 -7.31
N THR A 312 -23.96 11.81 -7.56
CA THR A 312 -22.79 12.32 -6.82
C THR A 312 -23.14 13.59 -6.07
N PHE A 313 -22.57 13.76 -4.87
CA PHE A 313 -22.82 14.90 -3.98
C PHE A 313 -21.55 15.72 -3.78
N GLN A 314 -21.71 17.02 -3.57
CA GLN A 314 -20.66 17.94 -3.13
C GLN A 314 -21.19 18.86 -2.03
N PRO A 315 -20.33 19.48 -1.19
CA PRO A 315 -20.77 20.48 -0.23
C PRO A 315 -21.58 21.58 -0.93
N ASN A 316 -22.73 21.95 -0.35
CA ASN A 316 -23.58 22.98 -0.91
C ASN A 316 -22.92 24.36 -0.73
N PRO A 317 -22.63 25.11 -1.83
CA PRO A 317 -22.11 26.48 -1.73
C PRO A 317 -23.03 27.42 -0.94
N ASN A 318 -24.32 27.11 -0.89
CA ASN A 318 -25.34 27.86 -0.16
C ASN A 318 -25.65 27.27 1.22
N SER A 319 -24.76 26.44 1.78
CA SER A 319 -24.95 25.86 3.12
C SER A 319 -25.04 26.91 4.24
N VAL A 320 -24.62 28.15 3.99
CA VAL A 320 -24.76 29.29 4.91
C VAL A 320 -26.19 29.56 5.40
N TYR A 321 -27.20 29.13 4.65
CA TYR A 321 -28.61 29.25 5.07
C TYR A 321 -29.01 28.23 6.15
N GLN A 322 -28.18 27.21 6.40
CA GLN A 322 -28.32 26.31 7.53
C GLN A 322 -27.54 26.83 8.73
N THR A 323 -28.21 26.93 9.88
CA THR A 323 -27.55 27.32 11.14
C THR A 323 -26.51 26.27 11.53
N GLU A 324 -25.34 26.69 12.02
CA GLU A 324 -24.23 25.79 12.37
C GLU A 324 -23.68 24.95 11.18
N HIS A 325 -23.85 25.40 9.93
CA HIS A 325 -23.47 24.58 8.76
C HIS A 325 -22.03 24.08 8.77
N LEU A 326 -21.05 24.89 9.23
CA LEU A 326 -19.65 24.46 9.31
C LEU A 326 -19.49 23.29 10.27
N SER A 327 -20.14 23.37 11.43
CA SER A 327 -20.11 22.32 12.44
C SER A 327 -20.80 21.04 11.94
N TYR A 328 -21.90 21.17 11.21
CA TYR A 328 -22.56 20.02 10.57
C TYR A 328 -21.73 19.40 9.45
N LEU A 329 -21.01 20.20 8.65
CA LEU A 329 -20.11 19.70 7.61
C LEU A 329 -18.92 18.94 8.21
N ILE A 330 -18.36 19.42 9.33
CA ILE A 330 -17.30 18.71 10.07
C ILE A 330 -17.82 17.39 10.68
N PHE A 331 -19.07 17.38 11.13
CA PHE A 331 -19.72 16.18 11.69
C PHE A 331 -20.10 15.13 10.63
N SER A 332 -20.33 15.56 9.39
CA SER A 332 -20.83 14.68 8.32
C SER A 332 -19.83 13.56 7.98
N PRO A 333 -20.32 12.35 7.67
CA PRO A 333 -19.50 11.14 7.50
C PRO A 333 -18.67 11.11 6.21
#